data_AF-A0A959I7I7-F1
#
_entry.id   AF-A0A959I7I7-F1
#
_cell.length_a   1.000
_cell.length_b   1.000
_cell.length_c   1.000
_cell.angle_alpha   90.00
_cell.angle_beta   90.00
_cell.angle_gamma   90.00
#
_symmetry.space_group_name_H-M   'P 1'
#
loop_
_entity.id
_entity.type
_entity.pdbx_description
1 polymer ?
#
loop_
_entity_poly.entity_id
_entity_poly.type
_entity_poly.pdbx_seq_one_letter_code
_entity_poly.pdbx_strand_id
1 'polypeptide(L)'
;MTVVAPPGPMRVTRKTSTILGLLFLAVMVSWTLGFALTGKALHAPDYLGHLPANRNLIFFGALFELIDIAAITGIMAIMVPLIRRFREWMAVWYLCFRAFEIVLL
;
A
#
# COMPACT_ATOMS: atom_id res chain seq x y z
N MET A 1 36.00 16.38 -10.71
CA MET A 1 35.02 15.58 -9.93
C MET A 1 33.97 16.53 -9.40
N THR A 2 32.80 16.62 -10.04
CA THR A 2 31.70 17.48 -9.56
C THR A 2 30.92 16.70 -8.51
N VAL A 3 31.07 17.10 -7.25
CA VAL A 3 30.24 16.61 -6.15
C VAL A 3 28.81 17.08 -6.44
N VAL A 4 27.96 16.16 -6.92
CA VAL A 4 26.53 16.40 -7.05
C VAL A 4 25.99 16.58 -5.63
N ALA A 5 25.57 17.80 -5.29
CA ALA A 5 24.97 18.08 -4.00
C ALA A 5 23.74 17.17 -3.80
N PRO A 6 23.55 16.60 -2.60
CA PRO A 6 22.39 15.76 -2.32
C PRO A 6 21.10 16.54 -2.63
N PRO A 7 20.08 15.88 -3.20
CA PRO A 7 18.84 16.55 -3.56
C PRO A 7 18.28 17.31 -2.34
N GLY A 8 17.95 18.58 -2.54
CA GLY A 8 17.39 19.44 -1.50
C GLY A 8 16.10 18.87 -0.90
N PRO A 9 15.71 19.32 0.30
CA PRO A 9 14.57 18.75 1.02
C PRO A 9 13.27 18.83 0.19
N MET A 10 12.57 17.71 0.07
CA MET A 10 11.31 17.63 -0.68
C MET A 10 10.28 18.59 -0.07
N ARG A 11 9.82 19.56 -0.87
CA ARG A 11 8.76 20.51 -0.47
C ARG A 11 7.39 19.88 -0.74
N VAL A 12 6.56 19.80 0.30
CA VAL A 12 5.16 19.39 0.14
C VAL A 12 4.41 20.49 -0.60
N THR A 13 4.01 20.20 -1.83
CA THR A 13 3.16 21.08 -2.62
C THR A 13 1.70 20.62 -2.49
N ARG A 14 0.75 21.50 -2.83
CA ARG A 14 -0.68 21.13 -2.88
C ARG A 14 -0.91 19.87 -3.73
N LYS A 15 -0.17 19.72 -4.83
CA LYS A 15 -0.23 18.53 -5.69
C LYS A 15 0.23 17.28 -4.95
N THR A 16 1.33 17.36 -4.20
CA THR A 16 1.85 16.23 -3.40
C THR A 16 0.83 15.78 -2.36
N SER A 17 0.20 16.72 -1.64
CA SER A 17 -0.84 16.40 -0.66
C SER A 17 -2.08 15.76 -1.30
N THR A 18 -2.51 16.25 -2.48
CA THR A 18 -3.64 15.65 -3.21
C THR A 18 -3.32 14.24 -3.69
N ILE A 19 -2.13 14.02 -4.26
CA ILE A 19 -1.69 12.69 -4.72
C ILE A 19 -1.64 11.72 -3.54
N LEU A 20 -1.04 12.14 -2.42
CA LEU A 20 -0.97 11.34 -1.20
C LEU A 20 -2.37 10.96 -0.68
N GLY A 21 -3.31 11.91 -0.68
CA GLY A 21 -4.69 11.65 -0.28
C GLY A 21 -5.40 10.67 -1.20
N LEU A 22 -5.22 10.79 -2.52
CA LEU A 22 -5.77 9.85 -3.50
C LEU A 22 -5.22 8.44 -3.32
N LEU A 23 -3.90 8.32 -3.11
CA LEU A 23 -3.27 7.03 -2.80
C LEU A 23 -3.84 6.42 -1.52
N PHE A 24 -4.02 7.21 -0.47
CA PHE A 24 -4.60 6.73 0.79
C PHE A 24 -6.05 6.26 0.63
N LEU A 25 -6.87 6.97 -0.16
CA LEU A 25 -8.21 6.53 -0.49
C LEU A 25 -8.21 5.25 -1.33
N ALA A 26 -7.28 5.12 -2.28
CA ALA A 26 -7.14 3.91 -3.08
C ALA A 26 -6.82 2.69 -2.21
N VAL A 27 -5.94 2.84 -1.21
CA VAL A 27 -5.67 1.79 -0.21
C VAL A 27 -6.95 1.40 0.53
N MET A 28 -7.64 2.38 1.15
CA MET A 28 -8.85 2.11 1.93
C MET A 28 -9.95 1.39 1.13
N VAL A 29 -10.17 1.82 -0.12
CA VAL A 29 -11.15 1.19 -1.00
C VAL A 29 -10.70 -0.21 -1.43
N SER A 30 -9.42 -0.36 -1.78
CA SER A 30 -8.88 -1.63 -2.26
C SER A 30 -8.90 -2.69 -1.17
N TRP A 31 -8.39 -2.38 0.02
CA TRP A 31 -8.44 -3.29 1.16
C TRP A 31 -9.88 -3.70 1.52
N THR A 32 -10.80 -2.73 1.59
CA THR A 32 -12.20 -3.03 1.96
C THR A 32 -12.87 -3.94 0.93
N LEU A 33 -12.66 -3.68 -0.36
CA LEU A 33 -13.23 -4.51 -1.44
C LEU A 33 -12.54 -5.86 -1.56
N GLY A 34 -11.21 -5.90 -1.46
CA GLY A 34 -10.40 -7.11 -1.46
C GLY A 34 -10.86 -8.08 -0.38
N PHE A 35 -10.94 -7.60 0.86
CA PHE A 35 -11.44 -8.37 2.00
C PHE A 35 -12.90 -8.78 1.85
N ALA A 36 -13.79 -7.89 1.37
CA ALA A 36 -15.20 -8.22 1.19
C ALA A 36 -15.42 -9.31 0.13
N LEU A 37 -14.64 -9.30 -0.95
CA LEU A 37 -14.73 -10.26 -2.05
C LEU A 37 -14.14 -11.62 -1.68
N THR A 38 -13.01 -11.62 -0.96
CA THR A 38 -12.29 -12.84 -0.57
C THR A 38 -12.81 -13.47 0.71
N GLY A 39 -13.29 -12.67 1.67
CA GLY A 39 -13.63 -13.10 3.03
C GLY A 39 -14.65 -14.24 3.07
N LYS A 40 -15.69 -14.20 2.23
CA LYS A 40 -16.67 -15.31 2.16
C LYS A 40 -16.11 -16.59 1.56
N ALA A 41 -15.16 -16.46 0.63
CA ALA A 41 -14.59 -17.60 -0.08
C ALA A 41 -13.50 -18.28 0.72
N LEU A 42 -12.61 -17.53 1.37
CA LEU A 42 -11.45 -18.06 2.11
C LEU A 42 -11.77 -18.45 3.56
N HIS A 43 -12.83 -17.93 4.17
CA HIS A 43 -13.19 -18.30 5.55
C HIS A 43 -14.15 -19.49 5.63
N ALA A 44 -14.52 -20.10 4.49
CA ALA A 44 -15.34 -21.30 4.48
C ALA A 44 -14.50 -22.52 4.95
N PRO A 45 -15.06 -23.40 5.80
CA PRO A 45 -14.33 -24.57 6.31
C PRO A 45 -13.92 -25.57 5.21
N ASP A 46 -14.61 -25.57 4.07
CA ASP A 46 -14.23 -26.32 2.86
C ASP A 46 -14.00 -25.35 1.68
N TYR A 47 -13.11 -24.38 1.86
CA TYR A 47 -12.84 -23.37 0.83
C TYR A 47 -12.35 -23.98 -0.49
N LEU A 48 -11.58 -25.08 -0.42
CA LEU A 48 -11.05 -25.79 -1.59
C LEU A 48 -12.16 -26.40 -2.44
N GLY A 49 -13.19 -26.98 -1.83
CA GLY A 49 -14.37 -27.50 -2.53
C GLY A 49 -15.21 -26.41 -3.20
N HIS A 50 -15.23 -25.19 -2.63
CA HIS A 50 -15.99 -24.04 -3.14
C HIS A 50 -15.19 -23.10 -4.07
N LEU A 51 -13.90 -23.37 -4.28
CA LEU A 51 -13.03 -22.60 -5.19
C LEU A 51 -13.62 -22.40 -6.59
N PRO A 52 -14.17 -23.42 -7.27
CA PRO A 52 -14.68 -23.25 -8.64
C PRO A 52 -15.85 -22.26 -8.71
N ALA A 53 -16.72 -22.26 -7.69
CA ALA A 53 -17.88 -21.38 -7.62
C ALA A 53 -17.49 -19.92 -7.31
N ASN A 54 -16.40 -19.71 -6.55
CA ASN A 54 -15.97 -18.40 -6.09
C ASN A 54 -14.76 -17.84 -6.86
N ARG A 55 -14.33 -18.49 -7.94
CA ARG A 55 -13.10 -18.16 -8.69
C ARG A 55 -13.02 -16.68 -9.09
N ASN A 56 -14.12 -16.11 -9.57
CA ASN A 56 -14.15 -14.71 -10.00
C ASN A 56 -14.01 -13.74 -8.82
N LEU A 57 -14.64 -14.05 -7.68
CA LEU A 57 -14.55 -13.23 -6.46
C LEU A 57 -13.12 -13.22 -5.92
N ILE A 58 -12.47 -14.38 -5.89
CA ILE A 58 -11.07 -14.50 -5.46
C ILE A 58 -10.14 -13.75 -6.43
N PHE A 59 -10.37 -13.87 -7.74
CA PHE A 59 -9.59 -13.15 -8.74
C PHE A 59 -9.68 -11.63 -8.58
N PHE A 60 -10.90 -11.08 -8.44
CA PHE A 60 -11.07 -9.65 -8.21
C PHE A 60 -10.55 -9.21 -6.84
N GLY A 61 -10.71 -10.03 -5.81
CA GLY A 61 -10.15 -9.76 -4.49
C GLY A 61 -8.63 -9.64 -4.53
N ALA A 62 -7.94 -10.61 -5.15
CA ALA A 62 -6.49 -10.57 -5.34
C ALA A 62 -6.03 -9.38 -6.20
N LEU A 63 -6.84 -8.96 -7.18
CA LEU A 63 -6.54 -7.76 -7.97
C LEU A 63 -6.61 -6.48 -7.12
N PHE A 64 -7.59 -6.39 -6.22
CA PHE A 64 -7.67 -5.26 -5.27
C PHE A 64 -6.48 -5.26 -4.32
N GLU A 65 -6.06 -6.40 -3.77
CA GLU A 65 -4.86 -6.46 -2.93
C GLU A 65 -3.59 -6.03 -3.68
N LEU A 66 -3.48 -6.36 -4.98
CA LEU A 66 -2.36 -5.88 -5.80
C LEU A 66 -2.36 -4.36 -5.98
N ILE A 67 -3.55 -3.76 -6.16
CA ILE A 67 -3.71 -2.30 -6.24
C ILE A 67 -3.35 -1.67 -4.90
N ASP A 68 -3.71 -2.31 -3.79
CA ASP A 68 -3.39 -1.87 -2.43
C ASP A 68 -1.88 -1.78 -2.22
N ILE A 69 -1.14 -2.85 -2.54
CA ILE A 69 0.33 -2.91 -2.44
C ILE A 69 0.98 -1.81 -3.30
N ALA A 70 0.49 -1.60 -4.52
CA ALA A 70 0.99 -0.54 -5.41
C ALA A 70 0.74 0.86 -4.83
N ALA A 71 -0.45 1.09 -4.26
CA ALA A 71 -0.80 2.35 -3.64
C ALA A 71 0.03 2.61 -2.37
N ILE A 72 0.18 1.62 -1.49
CA ILE A 72 1.05 1.71 -0.31
C ILE A 72 2.49 2.03 -0.71
N THR A 73 3.01 1.41 -1.75
CA THR A 73 4.37 1.69 -2.27
C THR A 73 4.51 3.14 -2.73
N GLY A 74 3.49 3.68 -3.41
CA GLY A 74 3.44 5.10 -3.79
C GLY A 74 3.41 6.04 -2.57
N ILE A 75 2.65 5.70 -1.53
CA ILE A 75 2.64 6.45 -0.26
C ILE A 75 4.03 6.42 0.38
N MET A 76 4.69 5.27 0.40
CA MET A 76 6.04 5.14 0.96
C MET A 76 7.05 6.04 0.23
N ALA A 77 7.01 6.06 -1.11
CA ALA A 77 7.90 6.89 -1.91
C ALA A 77 7.79 8.39 -1.57
N ILE A 78 6.61 8.85 -1.14
CA ILE A 78 6.37 10.24 -0.75
C ILE A 78 6.68 10.47 0.74
N MET A 79 6.27 9.55 1.62
CA MET A 79 6.38 9.71 3.07
C MET A 79 7.79 9.53 3.59
N VAL A 80 8.57 8.59 3.05
CA VAL A 80 9.95 8.35 3.48
C VAL A 80 10.81 9.62 3.38
N PRO A 81 10.92 10.32 2.24
CA PRO A 81 11.72 11.56 2.18
C PRO A 81 11.13 12.68 3.04
N LEU A 82 9.81 12.72 3.24
CA LEU A 82 9.17 13.72 4.09
C LEU A 82 9.52 13.52 5.57
N ILE A 83 9.48 12.29 6.07
CA ILE A 83 9.79 11.95 7.47
C ILE A 83 11.30 12.10 7.74
N ARG A 84 12.15 11.74 6.76
CA ARG A 84 13.61 11.91 6.86
C ARG A 84 14.04 13.35 7.13
N ARG A 85 13.25 14.34 6.68
CA ARG A 85 13.49 15.76 6.97
C ARG A 85 13.44 16.08 8.47
N PHE A 86 12.60 15.36 9.22
CA PHE A 86 12.48 15.56 10.66
C PHE A 86 13.49 14.71 11.42
N ARG A 87 13.42 13.38 11.24
CA ARG A 87 14.37 12.43 11.85
C ARG A 87 14.50 11.18 10.99
N GLU A 88 15.73 10.80 10.69
CA GLU A 88 16.04 9.66 9.81
C GLU A 88 15.60 8.32 10.40
N TRP A 89 15.81 8.10 11.71
CA TRP A 89 15.38 6.86 12.38
C TRP A 89 13.88 6.61 12.27
N MET A 90 13.05 7.67 12.26
CA MET A 90 11.60 7.55 12.18
C MET A 90 11.13 7.12 10.79
N ALA A 91 11.88 7.50 9.74
CA ALA A 91 11.61 7.05 8.38
C ALA A 91 11.94 5.55 8.21
N VAL A 92 12.97 5.06 8.89
CA VAL A 92 13.30 3.63 8.92
C VAL A 92 12.18 2.83 9.57
N TRP A 93 11.68 3.26 10.74
CA TRP A 93 10.54 2.61 11.37
C TRP A 93 9.30 2.58 10.49
N TYR A 94 8.98 3.71 9.86
CA TYR A 94 7.84 3.79 8.94
C TYR A 94 7.96 2.76 7.80
N LEU A 95 9.15 2.64 7.21
CA LEU A 95 9.41 1.66 6.14
C LEU A 95 9.32 0.22 6.65
N CYS A 96 9.84 -0.06 7.85
CA CYS A 96 9.70 -1.38 8.48
C CYS A 96 8.22 -1.75 8.72
N PHE A 97 7.42 -0.86 9.30
CA PHE A 97 5.99 -1.11 9.55
C PHE A 97 5.22 -1.39 8.26
N ARG A 98 5.51 -0.66 7.19
CA ARG A 98 4.89 -0.89 5.89
C ARG A 98 5.36 -2.19 5.24
N ALA A 99 6.62 -2.59 5.44
CA ALA A 99 7.09 -3.91 5.00
C ALA A 99 6.37 -5.05 5.72
N PHE A 100 6.10 -4.92 7.03
CA PHE A 100 5.29 -5.89 7.76
C PHE A 100 3.86 -5.99 7.23
N GLU A 101 3.23 -4.86 6.92
CA GLU A 101 1.89 -4.83 6.32
C GLU A 101 1.86 -5.57 4.98
N ILE A 102 2.84 -5.34 4.09
CA ILE A 102 2.94 -6.03 2.79
C ILE A 102 3.14 -7.54 2.95
N VAL A 103 3.86 -7.99 3.97
CA VAL A 103 4.08 -9.42 4.24
C VAL A 103 2.85 -10.11 4.83
N LEU A 104 1.98 -9.35 5.52
CA LEU A 104 0.77 -9.87 6.15
C LEU A 104 -0.46 -9.89 5.23
N LEU A 105 -0.43 -9.12 4.15
CA LEU A 105 -1.39 -9.16 3.05
C LEU A 105 -1.29 -10.47 2.26
#